data_AF-A0AAJ1W0J0-F1
#
_entry.id   AF-A0AAJ1W0J0-F1
#
_cell.length_a   1.000
_cell.length_b   1.000
_cell.length_c   1.000
_cell.angle_alpha   90.00
_cell.angle_beta   90.00
_cell.angle_gamma   90.00
#
_symmetry.space_group_name_H-M   'P 1'
#
loop_
_entity.id
_entity.type
_entity.pdbx_description
1 polymer ?
#
loop_
_entity_poly.entity_id
_entity_poly.type
_entity_poly.pdbx_seq_one_letter_code
_entity_poly.pdbx_strand_id
1 'polypeptide(L)'
;MEPRKLATIAKMRALGYSQREIAEEIGVSQPSVAYQLRKLKRMSQKGSKDEILSKVLLVGVVDSLSGSALARFVGLSVRDDAEEVLSPDTFEDAI
;
A
#
# COMPACT_ATOMS: atom_id res chain seq x y z
N MET A 1 -12.89 -20.33 -4.91
CA MET A 1 -11.47 -20.18 -5.30
C MET A 1 -10.69 -19.89 -4.04
N GLU A 2 -9.57 -20.57 -3.84
CA GLU A 2 -8.74 -20.43 -2.65
C GLU A 2 -8.13 -19.02 -2.52
N PRO A 3 -8.04 -18.45 -1.30
CA PRO A 3 -7.43 -17.14 -1.07
C PRO A 3 -6.01 -17.01 -1.60
N ARG A 4 -5.20 -18.07 -1.48
CA ARG A 4 -3.83 -18.12 -2.03
C ARG A 4 -3.81 -17.92 -3.55
N LYS A 5 -4.70 -18.60 -4.28
CA LYS A 5 -4.80 -18.46 -5.74
C LYS A 5 -5.23 -17.04 -6.13
N LEU A 6 -6.13 -16.43 -5.36
CA LEU A 6 -6.57 -15.06 -5.59
C LEU A 6 -5.43 -14.04 -5.38
N ALA A 7 -4.61 -14.24 -4.35
CA ALA A 7 -3.41 -13.43 -4.11
C ALA A 7 -2.40 -13.57 -5.26
N THR A 8 -2.17 -14.79 -5.75
CA THR A 8 -1.31 -15.04 -6.93
C THR A 8 -1.83 -14.32 -8.18
N ILE A 9 -3.14 -14.40 -8.45
CA ILE A 9 -3.77 -13.67 -9.58
C ILE A 9 -3.49 -12.16 -9.48
N ALA A 10 -3.70 -11.57 -8.31
CA ALA A 10 -3.50 -10.13 -8.11
C ALA A 10 -2.03 -9.74 -8.30
N LYS A 11 -1.11 -10.51 -7.68
CA LYS A 11 0.34 -10.28 -7.77
C LYS A 11 0.83 -10.35 -9.21
N MET A 12 0.56 -11.45 -9.90
CA MET A 12 0.99 -11.63 -11.28
C MET A 12 0.38 -10.58 -12.21
N ARG A 13 -0.90 -10.22 -12.00
CA ARG A 13 -1.50 -9.16 -12.83
C ARG A 13 -0.82 -7.81 -12.64
N ALA A 14 -0.42 -7.46 -11.42
CA ALA A 14 0.32 -6.23 -11.13
C ALA A 14 1.71 -6.22 -11.79
N LEU A 15 2.33 -7.39 -11.97
CA LEU A 15 3.63 -7.58 -12.63
C LEU A 15 3.53 -7.64 -14.17
N GLY A 16 2.33 -7.51 -14.75
CA GLY A 16 2.14 -7.44 -16.20
C GLY A 16 1.85 -8.76 -16.91
N TYR A 17 1.81 -9.88 -16.19
CA TYR A 17 1.49 -11.19 -16.77
C TYR A 17 0.10 -11.23 -17.42
N SER A 18 -0.02 -12.00 -18.49
CA SER A 18 -1.27 -12.26 -19.19
C SER A 18 -2.18 -13.19 -18.38
N GLN A 19 -3.49 -13.14 -18.63
CA GLN A 19 -4.45 -14.01 -17.94
C GLN A 19 -4.22 -15.49 -18.26
N ARG A 20 -3.62 -15.80 -19.42
CA ARG A 20 -3.25 -17.15 -19.82
C ARG A 20 -2.11 -17.67 -18.96
N GLU A 21 -1.01 -16.92 -18.84
CA GLU A 21 0.13 -17.29 -17.99
C GLU A 21 -0.28 -17.45 -16.52
N ILE A 22 -1.16 -16.58 -16.03
CA ILE A 22 -1.70 -16.69 -14.66
C ILE A 22 -2.52 -17.97 -14.49
N ALA A 23 -3.31 -18.34 -15.50
CA ALA A 23 -4.17 -19.52 -15.47
C ALA A 23 -3.35 -20.81 -15.48
N GLU A 24 -2.29 -20.85 -16.29
CA GLU A 24 -1.30 -21.92 -16.36
C GLU A 24 -0.60 -22.09 -15.00
N GLU A 25 -0.11 -21.00 -14.40
CA GLU A 25 0.61 -21.01 -13.11
C GLU A 25 -0.21 -21.64 -11.97
N ILE A 26 -1.50 -21.30 -11.86
CA ILE A 26 -2.33 -21.74 -10.72
C ILE A 26 -3.25 -22.93 -11.05
N GLY A 27 -3.10 -23.51 -12.23
CA GLY A 27 -3.87 -24.67 -12.71
C GLY A 27 -5.37 -24.41 -12.75
N VAL A 28 -5.80 -23.32 -13.38
CA VAL A 28 -7.24 -23.00 -13.59
C VAL A 28 -7.48 -22.55 -15.02
N SER A 29 -8.75 -22.34 -15.39
CA SER A 29 -9.09 -21.80 -16.71
C SER A 29 -8.87 -20.28 -16.80
N GLN A 30 -8.45 -19.79 -17.97
CA GLN A 30 -8.30 -18.35 -18.24
C GLN A 30 -9.59 -17.54 -17.96
N PRO A 31 -10.81 -18.00 -18.31
CA PRO A 31 -12.04 -17.29 -17.93
C PRO A 31 -12.25 -17.17 -16.42
N SER A 32 -11.78 -18.15 -15.64
CA SER A 32 -11.83 -18.08 -14.17
C SER A 32 -10.96 -16.94 -13.65
N VAL A 33 -9.74 -16.77 -14.21
CA VAL A 33 -8.86 -15.64 -13.89
C VAL A 33 -9.51 -14.32 -14.28
N ALA A 34 -10.07 -14.23 -15.49
CA ALA A 34 -10.77 -13.03 -15.98
C ALA A 34 -11.92 -12.62 -15.04
N TYR A 35 -12.71 -13.59 -14.59
CA TYR A 35 -13.80 -13.37 -13.66
C TYR A 35 -13.31 -12.80 -12.33
N GLN A 36 -12.24 -13.36 -11.75
CA GLN A 36 -11.69 -12.86 -10.48
C GLN A 36 -11.11 -11.46 -10.62
N LEU A 37 -10.38 -11.18 -11.70
CA LEU A 37 -9.86 -9.83 -11.95
C LEU A 37 -11.00 -8.79 -12.08
N ARG A 38 -12.10 -9.15 -12.77
CA ARG A 38 -13.30 -8.29 -12.82
C ARG A 38 -13.92 -8.10 -11.43
N LYS A 39 -13.97 -9.15 -10.61
CA LYS A 39 -14.47 -9.08 -9.24
C LYS A 39 -13.61 -8.16 -8.37
N LEU A 40 -12.30 -8.32 -8.40
CA LEU A 40 -11.32 -7.47 -7.70
C LEU A 40 -11.46 -6.00 -8.13
N LYS A 41 -11.58 -5.72 -9.44
CA LYS A 41 -11.81 -4.37 -9.95
C LYS A 41 -13.10 -3.75 -9.40
N ARG A 42 -14.20 -4.51 -9.37
CA ARG A 42 -15.48 -4.04 -8.78
C ARG A 42 -15.36 -3.76 -7.29
N MET A 43 -14.66 -4.61 -6.54
CA MET A 43 -14.43 -4.41 -5.10
C MET A 43 -13.62 -3.13 -4.86
N SER A 44 -12.56 -2.92 -5.65
CA SER A 44 -11.79 -1.68 -5.62
C SER A 44 -12.66 -0.46 -5.92
N GLN A 45 -13.58 -0.54 -6.90
CA GLN A 45 -14.46 0.58 -7.27
C GLN A 45 -15.57 0.88 -6.26
N LYS A 46 -15.99 -0.11 -5.46
CA LYS A 46 -17.05 0.06 -4.45
C LYS A 46 -16.52 0.53 -3.09
N GLY A 47 -15.25 0.33 -2.79
CA GLY A 47 -14.61 0.94 -1.61
C GLY A 47 -14.19 2.38 -1.92
N SER A 48 -14.20 3.25 -0.91
CA SER A 48 -13.51 4.55 -0.97
C SER A 48 -12.02 4.26 -1.18
N LYS A 49 -11.59 4.25 -2.45
CA LYS A 49 -10.24 3.87 -2.85
C LYS A 49 -9.20 4.70 -2.14
N ASP A 50 -9.51 5.98 -1.94
CA ASP A 50 -8.60 6.94 -1.35
C ASP A 50 -8.47 6.70 0.15
N GLU A 51 -9.53 6.32 0.85
CA GLU A 51 -9.46 6.05 2.29
C GLU A 51 -8.73 4.73 2.59
N ILE A 52 -8.96 3.68 1.79
CA ILE A 52 -8.32 2.37 1.98
C ILE A 52 -6.87 2.39 1.53
N LEU A 53 -6.56 3.02 0.40
CA LEU A 53 -5.19 3.20 -0.05
C LEU A 53 -4.42 4.09 0.92
N SER A 54 -5.00 5.20 1.38
CA SER A 54 -4.37 6.07 2.38
C SER A 54 -4.18 5.36 3.72
N LYS A 55 -5.15 4.55 4.19
CA LYS A 55 -5.01 3.77 5.42
C LYS A 55 -3.96 2.67 5.29
N VAL A 56 -3.92 1.94 4.17
CA VAL A 56 -2.92 0.87 3.95
C VAL A 56 -1.52 1.46 3.73
N LEU A 57 -1.40 2.59 3.02
CA LEU A 57 -0.15 3.33 2.93
C LEU A 57 0.26 3.87 4.31
N LEU A 58 -0.62 4.56 5.04
CA LEU A 58 -0.31 5.08 6.38
C LEU A 58 0.09 3.97 7.36
N VAL A 59 -0.60 2.83 7.36
CA VAL A 59 -0.30 1.70 8.27
C VAL A 59 0.93 0.90 7.82
N GLY A 60 1.19 0.77 6.52
CA GLY A 60 2.40 0.11 6.02
C GLY A 60 3.67 0.95 6.12
N VAL A 61 3.51 2.28 6.18
CA VAL A 61 4.62 3.24 6.19
C VAL A 61 5.12 3.55 7.59
N VAL A 62 4.25 3.53 8.60
CA VAL A 62 4.67 3.75 10.00
C VAL A 62 5.69 2.73 10.51
N ASP A 63 5.71 1.50 9.97
CA ASP A 63 6.64 0.45 10.43
C ASP A 63 7.93 0.32 9.61
N SER A 64 8.02 0.91 8.40
CA SER A 64 9.13 0.56 7.49
C SER A 64 9.81 1.69 6.73
N LEU A 65 9.28 2.92 6.72
CA LEU A 65 9.95 4.06 6.10
C LEU A 65 9.69 5.32 6.93
N SER A 66 10.76 5.92 7.47
CA SER A 66 10.73 7.27 8.02
C SER A 66 9.93 8.18 7.06
N GLY A 67 8.84 8.77 7.54
CA GLY A 67 7.78 9.38 6.72
C GLY A 67 8.25 10.41 5.67
N SER A 68 9.49 10.90 5.78
CA SER A 68 10.15 11.81 4.86
C SER A 68 10.44 11.22 3.47
N ALA A 69 10.73 9.91 3.35
CA ALA A 69 11.04 9.29 2.06
C ALA A 69 9.79 9.13 1.18
N LEU A 70 8.65 8.82 1.80
CA LEU A 70 7.39 8.68 1.09
C LEU A 70 6.79 10.02 0.67
N ALA A 71 6.94 11.06 1.51
CA ALA A 71 6.54 12.42 1.15
C ALA A 71 7.26 12.89 -0.12
N ARG A 72 8.56 12.61 -0.26
CA ARG A 72 9.33 12.88 -1.48
C ARG A 72 8.89 12.04 -2.68
N PHE A 73 8.54 10.78 -2.47
CA PHE A 73 8.08 9.89 -3.54
C PHE A 73 6.69 10.26 -4.09
N VAL A 74 5.80 10.74 -3.21
CA VAL A 74 4.41 11.12 -3.53
C VAL A 74 4.28 12.61 -3.87
N GLY A 75 5.33 13.41 -3.67
CA GLY A 75 5.29 14.86 -3.90
C GLY A 75 4.42 15.62 -2.90
N LEU A 76 4.21 15.04 -1.71
CA LEU A 76 3.46 15.68 -0.64
C LEU A 76 4.41 16.65 0.08
N SER A 77 4.26 17.95 -0.17
CA SER A 77 4.93 18.98 0.66
C SER A 77 4.27 18.98 2.03
N VAL A 78 4.75 18.11 2.92
CA VAL A 78 4.48 18.22 4.36
C VAL A 78 5.15 19.51 4.78
N ARG A 79 4.35 20.53 5.10
CA ARG A 79 4.84 21.70 5.83
C ARG A 79 5.21 21.19 7.23
N ASP A 80 6.49 21.23 7.54
CA ASP A 80 7.03 20.98 8.87
C ASP A 80 6.56 22.12 9.80
N ASP A 81 5.36 21.98 10.36
CA ASP A 81 4.90 22.78 11.50
C ASP A 81 4.72 21.87 12.73
N ALA A 82 5.65 20.93 12.94
CA ALA A 82 5.77 20.22 14.20
C ALA A 82 6.82 20.95 15.04
N GLU A 83 6.37 21.91 15.85
CA GLU A 83 7.15 22.43 16.96
C GLU A 83 7.72 21.26 17.76
N GLU A 84 9.04 21.21 17.82
CA GLU A 84 9.81 20.34 18.68
C GLU A 84 9.62 20.80 20.13
N VAL A 85 8.58 20.28 20.78
CA VAL A 85 8.49 20.28 22.24
C VAL A 85 9.40 19.17 22.76
N LEU A 86 10.63 19.51 23.18
CA LEU A 86 11.48 18.66 24.02
C LEU A 86 12.13 19.48 25.15
N SER A 87 11.40 19.51 26.27
CA SER A 87 11.77 19.22 27.66
C SER A 87 13.11 19.68 28.31
N PRO A 88 13.08 19.90 29.65
CA PRO A 88 14.03 20.69 30.41
C PRO A 88 15.27 19.89 30.77
N ASP A 89 16.44 20.54 30.76
CA ASP A 89 17.53 20.40 31.73
C ASP A 89 18.84 20.88 31.09
N THR A 90 19.26 22.09 31.47
CA THR A 90 20.69 22.32 31.69
C THR A 90 20.81 23.22 32.90
N PHE A 91 21.00 22.57 34.05
CA PHE A 91 21.69 23.15 35.18
C PHE A 91 23.06 23.61 34.70
N GLU A 92 23.26 24.93 34.58
CA GLU A 92 24.53 25.64 34.80
C GLU A 92 24.35 27.08 34.32
N ASP A 93 24.17 28.01 35.27
CA ASP A 93 25.08 29.14 35.34
C ASP A 93 24.96 29.78 36.73
N ALA A 94 25.95 29.49 37.58
CA ALA A 94 26.23 30.23 38.78
C ALA A 94 27.24 31.32 38.41
N ILE A 95 26.79 32.57 38.28
CA ILE A 95 27.59 33.79 38.51
C ILE A 95 26.72 34.84 39.19
#